data_AF-A0A4V0NF97-F1
#
_entry.id   AF-A0A4V0NF97-F1
#
_cell.length_a   1.000
_cell.length_b   1.000
_cell.length_c   1.000
_cell.angle_alpha   90.00
_cell.angle_beta   90.00
_cell.angle_gamma   90.00
#
_symmetry.space_group_name_H-M   'P 1'
#
loop_
_entity.id
_entity.type
_entity.pdbx_description
1 polymer ?
#
loop_
_entity_poly.entity_id
_entity_poly.type
_entity_poly.pdbx_seq_one_letter_code
_entity_poly.pdbx_strand_id
1 'polypeptide(L)'
;MLGMSDLGLKDARPGVHEEPDGILRVAVQGELTEDRARAIIGALRRVAESGGDVLVLVDARHMGPVPPPARKALTEEVRSARLDAIALVGASFSVRVIVALLAKGIQMVTGRPYPQQFFATEEEGRAWLLAQRDALRAGRRPAP
;
A
#
# COMPACT_ATOMS: atom_id res chain seq x y z
N MET A 1 1.70 3.53 -44.62
CA MET A 1 2.02 4.89 -44.15
C MET A 1 1.25 5.06 -42.83
N LEU A 2 1.81 4.53 -41.74
CA LEU A 2 2.54 5.27 -40.70
C LEU A 2 1.69 6.30 -39.94
N GLY A 3 1.50 6.03 -38.64
CA GLY A 3 1.48 7.11 -37.64
C GLY A 3 0.16 7.33 -36.91
N MET A 4 -0.29 6.37 -36.10
CA MET A 4 -1.04 6.69 -34.88
C MET A 4 -0.46 5.91 -33.70
N SER A 5 0.85 6.08 -33.51
CA SER A 5 1.51 5.80 -32.25
C SER A 5 1.15 6.93 -31.29
N ASP A 6 -0.06 6.88 -30.74
CA ASP A 6 -0.41 7.74 -29.61
C ASP A 6 0.25 7.12 -28.37
N LEU A 7 1.54 7.43 -28.24
CA LEU A 7 2.35 7.25 -27.05
C LEU A 7 1.76 8.12 -25.93
N GLY A 8 0.62 7.68 -25.39
CA GLY A 8 0.07 8.16 -24.11
C GLY A 8 0.88 7.67 -22.90
N LEU A 9 2.15 7.37 -23.09
CA LEU A 9 3.09 6.95 -22.07
C LEU A 9 3.94 8.16 -21.65
N LYS A 10 3.34 9.15 -20.97
CA LYS A 10 4.15 10.19 -20.31
C LYS A 10 3.55 11.02 -19.17
N ASP A 11 2.30 10.79 -18.73
CA ASP A 11 1.72 11.57 -17.59
C ASP A 11 0.99 10.73 -16.54
N ALA A 12 1.38 9.47 -16.33
CA ALA A 12 0.83 8.65 -15.26
C ALA A 12 1.32 9.17 -13.89
N ARG A 13 0.62 10.18 -13.36
CA ARG A 13 0.59 10.48 -11.93
C ARG A 13 0.49 9.15 -11.18
N PRO A 14 1.20 9.00 -10.04
CA PRO A 14 1.32 7.72 -9.36
C PRO A 14 -0.07 7.10 -9.21
N GLY A 15 -0.18 5.78 -9.34
CA GLY A 15 -1.42 5.05 -9.08
C GLY A 15 -1.88 5.14 -7.62
N VAL A 16 -1.47 6.18 -6.88
CA VAL A 16 -1.80 6.48 -5.50
C VAL A 16 -2.71 7.70 -5.48
N HIS A 17 -3.90 7.52 -4.93
CA HIS A 17 -4.91 8.56 -4.78
C HIS A 17 -5.38 8.57 -3.32
N GLU A 18 -5.50 9.76 -2.74
CA GLU A 18 -6.16 9.92 -1.44
C GLU A 18 -7.67 10.06 -1.67
N GLU A 19 -8.43 9.18 -1.03
CA GLU A 19 -9.87 9.15 -1.11
C GLU A 19 -10.49 10.11 -0.07
N PRO A 20 -11.73 10.60 -0.27
CA PRO A 20 -12.38 11.54 0.67
C PRO A 20 -12.49 11.03 2.11
N ASP A 21 -12.45 9.71 2.32
CA ASP A 21 -12.47 9.09 3.64
C ASP A 21 -11.08 8.90 4.25
N GLY A 22 -10.03 9.46 3.64
CA GLY A 22 -8.64 9.44 4.14
C GLY A 22 -7.91 8.12 3.88
N ILE A 23 -8.44 7.25 3.01
CA ILE A 23 -7.75 6.04 2.58
C ILE A 23 -6.89 6.35 1.35
N LEU A 24 -5.65 5.87 1.35
CA LEU A 24 -4.79 5.90 0.16
C LEU A 24 -5.10 4.69 -0.72
N ARG A 25 -5.76 4.92 -1.84
CA ARG A 25 -5.97 3.92 -2.89
C ARG A 25 -4.72 3.80 -3.74
N VAL A 26 -4.20 2.58 -3.90
CA VAL A 26 -3.03 2.27 -4.72
C VAL A 26 -3.39 1.24 -5.78
N ALA A 27 -3.32 1.59 -7.06
CA ALA A 27 -3.48 0.64 -8.16
C ALA A 27 -2.11 0.30 -8.76
N VAL A 28 -1.74 -0.98 -8.74
CA VAL A 28 -0.47 -1.45 -9.34
C VAL A 28 -0.78 -2.26 -10.59
N GLN A 29 -0.31 -1.77 -11.73
CA GLN A 29 -0.43 -2.46 -13.02
C GLN A 29 0.94 -2.90 -13.52
N GLY A 30 1.10 -4.20 -13.73
CA GLY A 30 2.37 -4.81 -14.11
C GLY A 30 3.35 -4.87 -12.94
N GLU A 31 4.64 -4.96 -13.26
CA GLU A 31 5.72 -5.06 -12.27
C GLU A 31 5.73 -3.87 -11.31
N LEU A 32 5.92 -4.16 -10.01
CA LEU A 32 6.19 -3.14 -9.01
C LEU A 32 7.69 -2.84 -9.02
N THR A 33 8.12 -1.86 -9.82
CA THR A 33 9.52 -1.43 -9.87
C THR A 33 9.95 -0.71 -8.60
N GLU A 34 11.26 -0.53 -8.42
CA GLU A 34 11.81 0.23 -7.29
C GLU A 34 11.29 1.67 -7.26
N ASP A 35 11.30 2.37 -8.40
CA ASP A 35 10.82 3.75 -8.49
C ASP A 35 9.34 3.87 -8.11
N ARG A 36 8.51 2.91 -8.54
CA ARG A 36 7.10 2.85 -8.17
C ARG A 36 6.91 2.59 -6.67
N ALA A 37 7.71 1.67 -6.10
CA ALA A 37 7.70 1.45 -4.66
C ALA A 37 8.07 2.73 -3.90
N ARG A 38 9.14 3.42 -4.31
CA ARG A 38 9.57 4.70 -3.71
C ARG A 38 8.50 5.79 -3.84
N ALA A 39 7.81 5.88 -4.98
CA ALA A 39 6.72 6.82 -5.17
C ALA A 39 5.53 6.54 -4.23
N ILE A 40 5.15 5.28 -4.06
CA ILE A 40 4.10 4.87 -3.10
C ILE A 40 4.51 5.26 -1.68
N ILE A 41 5.71 4.89 -1.26
CA ILE A 41 6.26 5.22 0.05
C ILE A 41 6.26 6.73 0.30
N GLY A 42 6.65 7.53 -0.70
CA GLY A 42 6.61 8.99 -0.60
C GLY A 42 5.20 9.53 -0.35
N ALA A 43 4.16 8.91 -0.91
CA ALA A 43 2.78 9.27 -0.61
C ALA A 43 2.37 8.89 0.82
N LEU A 44 2.74 7.69 1.28
CA LEU A 44 2.48 7.26 2.66
C LEU A 44 3.12 8.22 3.68
N ARG A 45 4.35 8.64 3.43
CA ARG A 45 5.09 9.59 4.27
C ARG A 45 4.38 10.92 4.41
N ARG A 46 3.89 11.49 3.31
CA ARG A 46 3.17 12.78 3.35
C ARG A 46 1.94 12.73 4.26
N VAL A 47 1.18 11.64 4.22
CA VAL A 47 0.02 11.46 5.11
C VAL A 47 0.45 11.24 6.56
N ALA A 48 1.52 10.48 6.79
CA ALA A 48 2.07 10.29 8.13
C ALA A 48 2.53 11.63 8.75
N GLU A 49 3.25 12.44 7.96
CA GLU A 49 3.80 13.75 8.37
C GLU A 49 2.71 14.78 8.64
N SER A 50 1.55 14.70 7.97
CA SER A 50 0.38 15.53 8.28
C SER A 50 -0.37 15.07 9.54
N GLY A 51 0.10 14.04 10.23
CA GLY A 51 -0.53 13.47 11.42
C GLY A 51 -1.73 12.56 11.13
N GLY A 52 -1.94 12.18 9.87
CA GLY A 52 -3.03 11.31 9.43
C GLY A 52 -2.82 9.85 9.82
N ASP A 53 -3.92 9.08 9.82
CA ASP A 53 -3.88 7.62 9.89
C ASP A 53 -3.50 7.08 8.49
N VAL A 54 -2.43 6.30 8.38
CA VAL A 54 -1.95 5.80 7.09
C VAL A 54 -2.61 4.46 6.78
N LEU A 55 -3.76 4.55 6.11
CA LEU A 55 -4.58 3.42 5.68
C LEU A 55 -4.49 3.24 4.18
N VAL A 56 -4.15 2.04 3.72
CA VAL A 56 -3.84 1.80 2.30
C VAL A 56 -4.71 0.70 1.73
N LEU A 57 -5.42 0.99 0.64
CA LEU A 57 -6.17 0.01 -0.14
C LEU A 57 -5.44 -0.22 -1.46
N VAL A 58 -4.80 -1.39 -1.60
CA VAL A 58 -4.07 -1.78 -2.81
C VAL A 58 -4.97 -2.61 -3.71
N ASP A 59 -5.25 -2.11 -4.90
CA ASP A 59 -5.74 -2.92 -6.02
C ASP A 59 -4.56 -3.67 -6.66
N ALA A 60 -4.51 -4.97 -6.42
CA ALA A 60 -3.46 -5.87 -6.86
C ALA A 60 -3.91 -6.83 -7.98
N ARG A 61 -5.09 -6.60 -8.58
CA ARG A 61 -5.66 -7.47 -9.64
C ARG A 61 -4.77 -7.63 -10.86
N HIS A 62 -4.04 -6.57 -11.19
CA HIS A 62 -3.12 -6.53 -12.33
C HIS A 62 -1.66 -6.37 -11.89
N MET A 63 -1.36 -6.67 -10.63
CA MET A 63 -0.03 -6.58 -10.08
C MET A 63 0.84 -7.75 -10.58
N GLY A 64 1.96 -7.40 -11.20
CA GLY A 64 2.99 -8.33 -11.64
C GLY A 64 3.97 -8.67 -10.51
N PRO A 65 5.16 -9.18 -10.87
CA PRO A 65 6.20 -9.51 -9.90
C PRO A 65 6.63 -8.31 -9.05
N VAL A 66 7.11 -8.61 -7.84
CA VAL A 66 7.80 -7.64 -6.97
C VAL A 66 9.28 -8.03 -6.91
N PRO A 67 10.14 -7.46 -7.78
CA PRO A 67 11.55 -7.83 -7.87
C PRO A 67 12.32 -7.43 -6.59
N PRO A 68 13.49 -8.03 -6.35
CA PRO A 68 14.29 -7.78 -5.14
C PRO A 68 14.53 -6.30 -4.81
N PRO A 69 14.87 -5.41 -5.76
CA PRO A 69 15.09 -3.99 -5.45
C PRO A 69 13.82 -3.29 -4.91
N ALA A 70 12.66 -3.60 -5.49
CA ALA A 70 11.38 -3.06 -5.00
C ALA A 70 11.02 -3.61 -3.61
N ARG A 71 11.26 -4.90 -3.36
CA ARG A 71 11.09 -5.51 -2.02
C ARG A 71 11.97 -4.81 -0.99
N LYS A 72 13.24 -4.56 -1.33
CA LYS A 72 14.19 -3.86 -0.46
C LYS A 72 13.69 -2.46 -0.14
N ALA A 73 13.30 -1.68 -1.15
CA ALA A 73 12.76 -0.33 -0.96
C ALA A 73 11.51 -0.32 -0.06
N LEU A 74 10.57 -1.26 -0.24
CA LEU A 74 9.41 -1.41 0.65
C LEU A 74 9.84 -1.70 2.11
N THR A 75 10.76 -2.63 2.33
CA THR A 75 11.17 -3.02 3.69
C THR A 75 12.00 -1.97 4.42
N GLU A 76 12.89 -1.25 3.72
CA GLU A 76 13.72 -0.20 4.31
C GLU A 76 12.85 0.96 4.78
N GLU A 77 11.82 1.30 4.01
CA GLU A 77 11.05 2.49 4.26
C GLU A 77 9.88 2.26 5.20
N VAL A 78 9.31 1.05 5.27
CA VAL A 78 8.35 0.72 6.34
C VAL A 78 9.01 0.72 7.73
N ARG A 79 10.35 0.59 7.82
CA ARG A 79 11.06 0.80 9.08
C ARG A 79 10.95 2.25 9.58
N SER A 80 10.86 3.21 8.66
CA SER A 80 10.86 4.64 8.98
C SER A 80 9.48 5.31 8.84
N ALA A 81 8.64 4.81 7.94
CA ALA A 81 7.30 5.32 7.68
C ALA A 81 6.27 4.61 8.57
N ARG A 82 5.39 5.41 9.17
CA ARG A 82 4.20 4.91 9.85
C ARG A 82 3.24 4.34 8.80
N LEU A 83 2.98 3.04 8.85
CA LEU A 83 1.87 2.40 8.13
C LEU A 83 0.94 1.77 9.17
N ASP A 84 -0.30 2.23 9.23
CA ASP A 84 -1.24 1.79 10.26
C ASP A 84 -2.02 0.54 9.83
N ALA A 85 -2.44 0.46 8.55
CA ALA A 85 -3.05 -0.75 8.00
C ALA A 85 -3.00 -0.80 6.46
N ILE A 86 -2.95 -2.02 5.90
CA ILE A 86 -2.97 -2.26 4.45
C ILE A 86 -3.92 -3.40 4.06
N ALA A 87 -4.84 -3.11 3.15
CA ALA A 87 -5.74 -4.09 2.54
C ALA A 87 -5.33 -4.31 1.08
N LEU A 88 -5.18 -5.57 0.67
CA LEU A 88 -4.83 -5.94 -0.71
C LEU A 88 -5.98 -6.68 -1.38
N VAL A 89 -6.47 -6.13 -2.49
CA VAL A 89 -7.64 -6.64 -3.23
C VAL A 89 -7.19 -7.39 -4.48
N GLY A 90 -7.71 -8.60 -4.66
CA GLY A 90 -7.53 -9.35 -5.92
C GLY A 90 -6.09 -9.79 -6.23
N ALA A 91 -5.20 -9.78 -5.23
CA ALA A 91 -3.81 -10.22 -5.40
C ALA A 91 -3.75 -11.70 -5.85
N SER A 92 -2.93 -11.98 -6.87
CA SER A 92 -2.60 -13.34 -7.30
C SER A 92 -1.87 -14.12 -6.20
N PHE A 93 -1.90 -15.46 -6.27
CA PHE A 93 -1.26 -16.31 -5.26
C PHE A 93 0.22 -15.96 -5.04
N SER A 94 0.99 -15.80 -6.12
CA SER A 94 2.40 -15.46 -6.05
C SER A 94 2.65 -14.11 -5.37
N VAL A 95 1.81 -13.10 -5.68
CA VAL A 95 1.89 -11.79 -5.01
C VAL A 95 1.53 -11.92 -3.53
N ARG A 96 0.49 -12.69 -3.17
CA ARG A 96 0.09 -12.93 -1.78
C ARG A 96 1.24 -13.53 -0.96
N VAL A 97 1.93 -14.54 -1.50
CA VAL A 97 3.07 -15.18 -0.83
C VAL A 97 4.20 -14.17 -0.59
N ILE A 98 4.61 -13.43 -1.62
CA ILE A 98 5.69 -12.45 -1.49
C ILE A 98 5.33 -11.35 -0.49
N VAL A 99 4.12 -10.79 -0.58
CA VAL A 99 3.67 -9.72 0.31
C VAL A 99 3.51 -10.21 1.76
N ALA A 100 3.05 -11.45 1.97
CA ALA A 100 3.01 -12.06 3.30
C ALA A 100 4.41 -12.23 3.91
N LEU A 101 5.39 -12.68 3.10
CA LEU A 101 6.78 -12.79 3.55
C LEU A 101 7.39 -11.44 3.90
N LEU A 102 7.12 -10.41 3.10
CA LEU A 102 7.57 -9.04 3.39
C LEU A 102 6.97 -8.53 4.70
N ALA A 103 5.66 -8.69 4.89
CA ALA A 103 4.99 -8.32 6.14
C ALA A 103 5.60 -9.02 7.36
N LYS A 104 5.91 -10.31 7.24
CA LYS A 104 6.59 -11.07 8.31
C LYS A 104 8.00 -10.55 8.58
N GLY A 105 8.79 -10.30 7.54
CA GLY A 105 10.11 -9.70 7.68
C GLY A 105 10.07 -8.33 8.37
N ILE A 106 9.12 -7.48 7.98
CA ILE A 106 8.88 -6.16 8.60
C ILE A 106 8.50 -6.34 10.08
N GLN A 107 7.56 -7.23 10.40
CA GLN A 107 7.15 -7.51 11.78
C GLN A 107 8.35 -7.96 12.63
N MET A 108 9.19 -8.86 12.11
CA MET A 108 10.38 -9.34 12.83
C MET A 108 11.41 -8.23 13.07
N VAL A 109 11.60 -7.32 12.11
CA VAL A 109 12.58 -6.23 12.20
C VAL A 109 12.08 -5.08 13.09
N THR A 110 10.80 -4.76 13.02
CA THR A 110 10.22 -3.61 13.74
C THR A 110 9.69 -3.98 15.13
N GLY A 111 9.43 -5.26 15.38
CA GLY A 111 8.77 -5.75 16.60
C GLY A 111 7.30 -5.32 16.71
N ARG A 112 6.74 -4.68 15.68
CA ARG A 112 5.37 -4.15 15.70
C ARG A 112 4.46 -5.01 14.81
N PRO A 113 3.18 -5.18 15.18
CA PRO A 113 2.19 -5.72 14.27
C PRO A 113 2.19 -4.91 12.97
N TYR A 114 2.09 -5.60 11.84
CA TYR A 114 1.93 -4.99 10.53
C TYR A 114 0.55 -5.41 10.02
N PRO A 115 -0.51 -4.63 10.32
CA PRO A 115 -1.88 -5.02 9.98
C PRO A 115 -2.04 -5.08 8.47
N GLN A 116 -2.03 -6.30 7.95
CA GLN A 116 -2.14 -6.60 6.52
C GLN A 116 -3.17 -7.70 6.32
N GLN A 117 -4.08 -7.50 5.36
CA GLN A 117 -5.03 -8.53 4.97
C GLN A 117 -5.35 -8.52 3.48
N PHE A 118 -5.65 -9.70 2.94
CA PHE A 118 -6.05 -9.90 1.55
C PHE A 118 -7.57 -10.06 1.45
N PHE A 119 -8.17 -9.41 0.46
CA PHE A 119 -9.61 -9.41 0.21
C PHE A 119 -9.93 -9.77 -1.24
N ALA A 120 -11.16 -10.24 -1.46
CA ALA A 120 -11.67 -10.49 -2.80
C ALA A 120 -12.16 -9.18 -3.43
N THR A 121 -12.81 -8.33 -2.64
CA THR A 121 -13.44 -7.09 -3.11
C THR A 121 -12.84 -5.84 -2.45
N GLU A 122 -12.99 -4.70 -3.13
CA GLU A 122 -12.60 -3.39 -2.57
C GLU A 122 -13.46 -3.00 -1.37
N GLU A 123 -14.74 -3.36 -1.38
CA GLU A 123 -15.70 -3.05 -0.32
C GLU A 123 -15.33 -3.72 1.01
N GLU A 124 -15.00 -5.02 0.97
CA GLU A 124 -14.51 -5.76 2.15
C GLU A 124 -13.22 -5.15 2.70
N GLY A 125 -12.27 -4.85 1.81
CA GLY A 125 -10.99 -4.24 2.19
C GLY A 125 -11.16 -2.86 2.81
N ARG A 126 -12.03 -2.03 2.23
CA ARG A 126 -12.37 -0.70 2.76
C ARG A 126 -13.04 -0.81 4.13
N ALA A 127 -14.05 -1.66 4.28
CA ALA A 127 -14.74 -1.86 5.56
C ALA A 127 -13.76 -2.28 6.67
N TRP A 128 -12.82 -3.18 6.35
CA TRP A 128 -11.79 -3.58 7.29
C TRP A 128 -10.83 -2.44 7.67
N LEU A 129 -10.38 -1.63 6.71
CA LEU A 129 -9.52 -0.47 6.98
C LEU A 129 -10.19 0.55 7.90
N LEU A 130 -11.48 0.82 7.69
CA LEU A 130 -12.25 1.72 8.55
C LEU A 130 -12.36 1.18 9.98
N ALA A 131 -12.58 -0.13 10.14
CA ALA A 131 -12.55 -0.76 11.46
C ALA A 131 -11.17 -0.67 12.14
N GLN A 132 -10.07 -0.81 11.38
CA GLN A 132 -8.71 -0.59 11.92
C GLN A 132 -8.54 0.85 12.41
N ARG A 133 -9.04 1.83 11.65
CA ARG A 133 -9.01 3.24 12.03
C ARG A 133 -9.71 3.48 13.36
N ASP A 134 -10.91 2.92 13.53
CA ASP A 134 -11.69 3.11 14.74
C ASP A 134 -10.98 2.49 15.95
N ALA A 135 -10.37 1.31 15.78
CA ALA A 135 -9.55 0.67 16.81
C ALA A 135 -8.31 1.52 17.18
N LEU A 136 -7.61 2.07 16.18
CA LEU A 136 -6.46 2.96 16.38
C LEU A 136 -6.84 4.22 17.15
N ARG A 137 -7.98 4.83 16.81
CA ARG A 137 -8.48 6.03 17.48
C ARG A 137 -8.94 5.75 18.90
N ALA A 138 -9.60 4.61 19.13
CA ALA A 138 -9.98 4.16 20.47
C ALA A 138 -8.74 3.95 21.36
N GLY A 139 -7.68 3.33 20.84
CA GLY A 139 -6.42 3.12 21.57
C GLY A 139 -5.59 4.39 21.80
N ARG A 140 -5.78 5.45 21.00
CA ARG A 140 -5.10 6.75 21.19
C ARG A 140 -5.81 7.67 22.18
N ARG A 141 -7.07 7.42 22.51
CA ARG A 141 -7.79 8.21 23.51
C ARG A 141 -7.13 7.95 24.88
N PRO A 142 -6.62 8.98 25.58
CA PRO A 142 -6.09 8.77 26.92
C PRO A 142 -7.20 8.20 27.82
N ALA A 143 -6.84 7.22 28.65
CA ALA A 143 -7.73 6.74 29.70
C ALA A 143 -8.18 7.93 30.57
N PRO A 144 -9.46 7.96 31.03
CA PRO A 144 -10.00 9.06 31.82
C PRO A 144 -9.21 9.30 33.12
#